data_AF-A0A8B8SFQ8-F1
#
_entry.id   AF-A0A8B8SFQ8-F1
#
_cell.length_a   1.000
_cell.length_b   1.000
_cell.length_c   1.000
_cell.angle_alpha   90.00
_cell.angle_beta   90.00
_cell.angle_gamma   90.00
#
_symmetry.space_group_name_H-M   'P 1'
#
loop_
_entity.id
_entity.type
_entity.pdbx_description
1 polymer ?
#
loop_
_entity_poly.entity_id
_entity_poly.type
_entity_poly.pdbx_seq_one_letter_code
_entity_poly.pdbx_strand_id
1 'polypeptide(L)'
;MAVLGSPLLPLVLSLCLGLLFPSAKCQYPIGNCITLSNIIGATDGGVQAFPKSYKSNTMYTVSVPVANNTEAVILRALYKTQPVGFWKDAHKNCTNSVMYELKNPRSKLFEAKWVSPGDIDLSSVQLQ
;
A
#
# COMPACT_ATOMS: atom_id res chain seq x y z
N MET A 1 -10.59 -26.69 -63.37
CA MET A 1 -11.30 -25.42 -63.13
C MET A 1 -11.88 -25.43 -61.72
N ALA A 2 -11.78 -24.29 -61.02
CA ALA A 2 -12.30 -23.94 -59.67
C ALA A 2 -11.71 -24.73 -58.48
N VAL A 3 -11.04 -24.19 -57.45
CA VAL A 3 -11.16 -22.97 -56.59
C VAL A 3 -12.13 -23.15 -55.40
N LEU A 4 -11.58 -22.88 -54.19
CA LEU A 4 -12.19 -22.56 -52.88
C LEU A 4 -12.86 -23.73 -52.12
N GLY A 5 -12.69 -23.91 -50.81
CA GLY A 5 -11.99 -23.08 -49.83
C GLY A 5 -12.12 -23.64 -48.39
N SER A 6 -11.37 -22.98 -47.51
CA SER A 6 -11.52 -22.92 -46.04
C SER A 6 -11.11 -24.15 -45.20
N PRO A 7 -10.00 -24.06 -44.42
CA PRO A 7 -9.90 -24.82 -43.19
C PRO A 7 -10.92 -24.20 -42.22
N LEU A 8 -12.01 -24.93 -41.94
CA LEU A 8 -12.88 -24.67 -40.79
C LEU A 8 -12.10 -25.01 -39.50
N LEU A 9 -11.05 -24.23 -39.23
CA LEU A 9 -10.46 -24.14 -37.91
C LEU A 9 -11.57 -23.58 -37.01
N PRO A 10 -11.89 -24.25 -35.88
CA PRO A 10 -13.08 -23.90 -35.13
C PRO A 10 -12.89 -22.48 -34.58
N LEU A 11 -13.68 -21.56 -35.12
CA LEU A 11 -13.91 -20.20 -34.61
C LEU A 11 -14.26 -20.20 -33.10
N VAL A 12 -14.59 -21.36 -32.55
CA VAL A 12 -14.87 -21.63 -31.13
C VAL A 12 -13.63 -21.51 -30.23
N LEU A 13 -12.41 -21.71 -30.74
CA LEU A 13 -11.18 -21.60 -29.93
C LEU A 13 -10.72 -20.15 -29.71
N SER A 14 -11.20 -19.20 -30.51
CA SER A 14 -10.82 -17.78 -30.38
C SER A 14 -11.67 -17.01 -29.36
N LEU A 15 -12.83 -17.53 -28.96
CA LEU A 15 -13.76 -16.76 -28.10
C LEU A 15 -13.49 -16.90 -26.59
N CYS A 16 -12.66 -17.86 -26.18
CA CYS A 16 -12.35 -18.08 -24.75
C CYS A 16 -11.16 -17.26 -24.23
N LEU A 17 -10.38 -16.60 -25.11
CA LEU A 17 -9.19 -15.84 -24.68
C LEU A 17 -9.47 -14.39 -24.27
N GLY A 18 -10.71 -13.91 -24.38
CA GLY A 18 -11.08 -12.52 -24.03
C GLY A 18 -11.46 -12.28 -22.56
N LEU A 19 -11.53 -13.32 -21.73
CA LEU A 19 -12.05 -13.22 -20.35
C LEU A 19 -11.00 -13.38 -19.23
N LEU A 20 -9.73 -13.53 -19.60
CA LEU A 20 -8.60 -13.40 -18.69
C LEU A 20 -8.08 -11.99 -18.98
N PHE A 21 -8.34 -10.94 -18.20
CA PHE A 21 -7.99 -10.74 -16.82
C PHE A 21 -8.93 -9.67 -16.22
N PRO A 22 -9.80 -9.96 -15.25
CA PRO A 22 -10.10 -8.90 -14.28
C PRO A 22 -8.77 -8.63 -13.58
N SER A 23 -8.24 -7.41 -13.74
CA SER A 23 -7.14 -6.91 -12.92
C SER A 23 -7.50 -7.19 -11.47
N ALA A 24 -6.95 -8.27 -10.91
CA ALA A 24 -7.18 -8.64 -9.53
C ALA A 24 -6.47 -7.58 -8.70
N LYS A 25 -7.20 -6.50 -8.38
CA LYS A 25 -6.79 -5.62 -7.29
C LYS A 25 -6.80 -6.52 -6.07
N CYS A 26 -5.63 -6.73 -5.46
CA CYS A 26 -5.53 -7.41 -4.18
C CYS A 26 -6.33 -6.60 -3.16
N GLN A 27 -7.62 -6.91 -3.05
CA GLN A 27 -8.50 -6.31 -2.07
C GLN A 27 -8.31 -7.14 -0.80
N TYR A 28 -7.27 -6.78 -0.05
CA TYR A 28 -7.06 -7.36 1.27
C TYR A 28 -8.30 -7.05 2.13
N PRO A 29 -8.79 -8.01 2.93
CA PRO A 29 -9.90 -7.77 3.82
C PRO A 29 -9.58 -6.55 4.70
N ILE A 30 -10.39 -5.50 4.57
CA ILE A 30 -10.29 -4.28 5.38
C ILE A 30 -10.76 -4.65 6.78
N GLY A 31 -9.82 -5.07 7.63
CA GLY A 31 -10.12 -5.37 9.02
C GLY A 31 -10.12 -4.10 9.85
N ASN A 32 -10.96 -4.04 10.88
CA ASN A 32 -10.77 -3.08 11.97
C ASN A 32 -9.40 -3.38 12.61
N CYS A 33 -8.44 -2.49 12.43
CA CYS A 33 -7.11 -2.61 13.04
C CYS A 33 -7.13 -1.97 14.42
N ILE A 34 -7.97 -2.51 15.31
CA ILE A 34 -8.12 -2.10 16.70
C ILE A 34 -8.60 -0.64 16.83
N THR A 35 -9.47 -0.36 17.78
CA THR A 35 -9.87 1.02 18.09
C THR A 35 -8.63 1.74 18.61
N LEU A 36 -8.24 2.85 17.96
CA LEU A 36 -7.06 3.69 18.24
C LEU A 36 -7.11 4.34 19.65
N SER A 37 -7.13 3.56 20.72
CA SER A 37 -7.30 4.05 22.09
C SER A 37 -6.00 4.53 22.73
N ASN A 38 -4.84 4.06 22.25
CA ASN A 38 -3.53 4.52 22.70
C ASN A 38 -2.63 4.86 21.50
N ILE A 39 -3.01 5.91 20.76
CA ILE A 39 -2.04 6.61 19.92
C ILE A 39 -1.13 7.35 20.90
N ILE A 40 0.03 6.76 21.24
CA ILE A 40 1.17 7.62 21.59
C ILE A 40 1.53 8.25 20.26
N GLY A 41 0.90 9.38 19.96
CA GLY A 41 1.28 10.20 18.83
C GLY A 41 2.78 10.40 19.01
N ALA A 42 3.54 10.07 17.98
CA ALA A 42 4.92 10.49 17.85
C ALA A 42 4.91 12.00 18.14
N THR A 43 5.20 12.36 19.38
CA THR A 43 5.08 13.71 19.92
C THR A 43 5.87 14.60 18.98
N ASP A 44 5.16 15.50 18.31
CA ASP A 44 5.66 16.54 17.40
C ASP A 44 7.05 16.22 16.79
N GLY A 45 7.10 15.31 15.80
CA GLY A 45 8.32 15.02 15.03
C GLY A 45 8.83 13.58 14.99
N GLY A 46 8.09 12.59 15.49
CA GLY A 46 8.59 11.21 15.54
C GLY A 46 8.53 10.44 14.20
N VAL A 47 7.52 10.63 13.33
CA VAL A 47 7.52 9.98 12.01
C VAL A 47 8.41 10.78 11.06
N GLN A 48 9.60 10.25 10.77
CA GLN A 48 10.55 10.89 9.87
C GLN A 48 10.60 10.12 8.55
N ALA A 49 10.27 10.80 7.46
CA ALA A 49 10.50 10.31 6.11
C ALA A 49 11.53 11.21 5.42
N PHE A 50 12.52 10.58 4.80
CA PHE A 50 13.58 11.26 4.09
C PHE A 50 13.59 10.87 2.61
N PRO A 51 13.71 11.85 1.68
CA PRO A 51 13.65 13.31 1.88
C PRO A 51 12.25 13.84 2.27
N LYS A 52 12.22 15.01 2.94
CA LYS A 52 10.99 15.71 3.37
C LYS A 52 10.14 16.26 2.20
N SER A 53 10.72 16.31 1.00
CA SER A 53 10.01 16.60 -0.24
C SER A 53 9.86 15.31 -1.04
N TYR A 54 8.62 14.90 -1.26
CA TYR A 54 8.34 13.69 -2.00
C TYR A 54 8.28 13.98 -3.52
N LYS A 55 8.73 13.02 -4.29
CA LYS A 55 8.65 12.92 -5.75
C LYS A 55 7.63 11.85 -6.08
N SER A 56 6.94 12.01 -7.20
CA SER A 56 5.93 11.06 -7.67
C SER A 56 6.53 9.67 -7.90
N ASN A 57 5.73 8.63 -7.63
CA ASN A 57 6.06 7.21 -7.86
C ASN A 57 7.43 6.78 -7.30
N THR A 58 7.81 7.33 -6.15
CA THR A 58 9.12 7.11 -5.53
C THR A 58 8.95 6.35 -4.22
N MET A 59 9.86 5.42 -3.95
CA MET A 59 9.88 4.65 -2.71
C MET A 59 10.69 5.38 -1.63
N TYR A 60 10.09 5.52 -0.46
CA TYR A 60 10.65 6.17 0.72
C TYR A 60 10.79 5.18 1.87
N THR A 61 11.78 5.42 2.71
CA THR A 61 11.89 4.77 4.03
C THR A 61 11.30 5.70 5.06
N VAL A 62 10.32 5.19 5.80
CA VAL A 62 9.64 5.89 6.90
C VAL A 62 10.12 5.27 8.20
N SER A 63 10.75 6.08 9.04
CA SER A 63 11.30 5.65 10.32
C SER A 63 10.42 6.16 11.46
N VAL A 64 10.05 5.26 12.36
CA VAL A 64 9.10 5.50 13.44
C VAL A 64 9.74 5.04 14.75
N PRO A 65 9.97 5.95 15.72
CA PRO A 65 10.39 5.59 17.06
C PRO A 65 9.35 4.69 17.72
N VAL A 66 9.79 3.60 18.33
CA VAL A 66 8.93 2.64 19.03
C VAL A 66 9.50 2.34 20.41
N ALA A 67 8.62 2.07 21.37
CA ALA A 67 9.00 1.67 22.71
C ALA A 67 9.28 0.16 22.76
N ASN A 68 10.01 -0.29 23.79
CA ASN A 68 10.37 -1.71 23.95
C ASN A 68 9.15 -2.65 24.07
N ASN A 69 7.99 -2.12 24.47
CA ASN A 69 6.73 -2.84 24.63
C ASN A 69 5.72 -2.54 23.51
N THR A 70 6.13 -1.90 22.40
CA THR A 70 5.25 -1.68 21.27
C THR A 70 5.01 -3.01 20.54
N GLU A 71 3.76 -3.47 20.49
CA GLU A 71 3.38 -4.73 19.82
C GLU A 71 3.04 -4.55 18.34
N ALA A 72 2.64 -3.35 17.93
CA ALA A 72 2.33 -3.05 16.54
C ALA A 72 2.51 -1.56 16.23
N VAL A 73 2.76 -1.25 14.96
CA VAL A 73 2.77 0.10 14.40
C VAL A 73 1.68 0.19 13.36
N ILE A 74 0.84 1.21 13.46
CA ILE A 74 -0.18 1.52 12.45
C ILE A 74 0.29 2.75 11.70
N LEU A 75 0.35 2.67 10.37
CA LEU A 75 0.81 3.77 9.51
C LEU A 75 -0.23 4.13 8.48
N ARG A 76 -0.31 5.42 8.16
CA ARG A 76 -1.12 5.93 7.06
C ARG A 76 -0.44 7.10 6.37
N ALA A 77 -0.78 7.27 5.11
CA ALA A 77 -0.37 8.39 4.29
C ALA A 77 -1.64 9.06 3.77
N LEU A 78 -1.83 10.34 4.09
CA LEU A 78 -3.06 11.07 3.78
C LEU A 78 -2.76 12.26 2.88
N TYR A 79 -3.60 12.46 1.85
CA TYR A 79 -3.71 13.71 1.13
C TYR A 79 -5.09 14.29 1.42
N LYS A 80 -5.12 15.43 2.13
CA LYS A 80 -6.33 16.02 2.74
C LYS A 80 -6.99 15.03 3.71
N THR A 81 -7.85 14.14 3.22
CA THR A 81 -8.58 13.13 4.00
C THR A 81 -8.53 11.74 3.37
N GLN A 82 -7.91 11.58 2.20
CA GLN A 82 -7.90 10.31 1.47
C GLN A 82 -6.56 9.59 1.68
N PRO A 83 -6.57 8.26 1.89
CA PRO A 83 -5.35 7.47 1.92
C PRO A 83 -4.69 7.47 0.54
N VAL A 84 -3.37 7.69 0.50
CA VAL A 84 -2.62 7.81 -0.75
C VAL A 84 -1.31 7.04 -0.73
N GLY A 85 -0.87 6.62 -1.91
CA GLY A 85 0.34 5.80 -2.07
C GLY A 85 0.13 4.37 -1.58
N PHE A 86 1.23 3.63 -1.44
CA PHE A 86 1.22 2.21 -1.11
C PHE A 86 2.28 1.87 -0.08
N TRP A 87 1.91 1.13 0.97
CA TRP A 87 2.82 0.63 1.98
C TRP A 87 3.26 -0.80 1.65
N LYS A 88 4.57 -1.07 1.67
CA LYS A 88 5.11 -2.42 1.41
C LYS A 88 5.06 -3.28 2.67
N ASP A 89 4.83 -4.58 2.48
CA ASP A 89 5.03 -5.63 3.50
C ASP A 89 4.23 -5.42 4.80
N ALA A 90 3.10 -4.73 4.72
CA ALA A 90 2.16 -4.63 5.82
C ALA A 90 1.59 -6.01 6.17
N HIS A 91 1.49 -6.30 7.46
CA HIS A 91 0.91 -7.56 7.94
C HIS A 91 -0.61 -7.55 7.75
N LYS A 92 -1.23 -6.38 7.91
CA LYS A 92 -2.68 -6.20 7.77
C LYS A 92 -3.01 -4.87 7.13
N ASN A 93 -3.98 -4.88 6.23
CA ASN A 93 -4.58 -3.66 5.68
C ASN A 93 -5.82 -3.27 6.50
N CYS A 94 -5.93 -1.98 6.76
CA CYS A 94 -6.90 -1.38 7.65
C CYS A 94 -7.69 -0.30 6.90
N THR A 95 -8.79 0.17 7.48
CA THR A 95 -9.51 1.32 6.92
C THR A 95 -8.62 2.56 6.93
N ASN A 96 -8.16 2.98 5.74
CA ASN A 96 -7.27 4.13 5.53
C ASN A 96 -5.86 4.02 6.16
N SER A 97 -5.44 2.83 6.57
CA SER A 97 -4.12 2.60 7.19
C SER A 97 -3.61 1.18 6.95
N VAL A 98 -2.39 0.92 7.41
CA VAL A 98 -1.78 -0.42 7.43
C VAL A 98 -1.20 -0.70 8.80
N MET A 99 -1.11 -1.97 9.19
CA MET A 99 -0.56 -2.41 10.46
C MET A 99 0.64 -3.34 10.25
N TYR A 100 1.68 -3.08 11.03
CA TYR A 100 2.88 -3.91 11.14
C TYR A 100 2.97 -4.45 12.55
N GLU A 101 2.98 -5.77 12.69
CA GLU A 101 3.18 -6.42 13.98
C GLU A 101 4.67 -6.44 14.32
N LEU A 102 5.02 -6.07 15.55
CA LEU A 102 6.37 -6.08 16.07
C LEU A 102 6.54 -7.29 17.00
N LYS A 103 7.34 -8.26 16.58
CA LYS A 103 7.72 -9.39 17.45
C LYS A 103 8.93 -9.00 18.28
N ASN A 104 8.70 -8.56 19.53
CA ASN A 104 9.73 -8.17 20.50
C ASN A 104 10.74 -7.15 19.91
N PRO A 105 10.35 -5.88 19.72
CA PRO A 105 11.23 -4.89 19.12
C PRO A 105 12.48 -4.70 19.99
N ARG A 106 13.63 -5.23 19.54
CA ARG A 106 14.94 -4.96 20.14
C ARG A 106 15.45 -3.56 19.79
N SER A 107 14.97 -3.02 18.67
CA SER A 107 15.28 -1.69 18.17
C SER A 107 14.23 -0.69 18.65
N LYS A 108 14.67 0.50 19.05
CA LYS A 108 13.79 1.65 19.34
C LYS A 108 13.27 2.36 18.07
N LEU A 109 13.61 1.84 16.90
CA LEU A 109 13.23 2.39 15.61
C LEU A 109 12.65 1.28 14.73
N PHE A 110 11.44 1.51 14.22
CA PHE A 110 10.78 0.72 13.20
C PHE A 110 10.93 1.41 11.84
N GLU A 111 11.14 0.64 10.78
CA GLU A 111 11.20 1.17 9.41
C GLU A 111 10.19 0.47 8.52
N ALA A 112 9.47 1.26 7.72
CA ALA A 112 8.57 0.79 6.68
C ALA A 112 8.90 1.44 5.33
N LYS A 113 8.51 0.79 4.23
CA LYS A 113 8.62 1.37 2.89
C LYS A 113 7.26 1.89 2.43
N TRP A 114 7.23 3.14 1.99
CA TRP A 114 6.06 3.77 1.41
C TRP A 114 6.38 4.24 -0.02
N VAL A 115 5.50 3.95 -0.96
CA VAL A 115 5.57 4.40 -2.35
C VAL A 115 4.61 5.55 -2.54
N SER A 116 5.14 6.71 -2.94
CA SER A 116 4.33 7.90 -3.18
C SER A 116 3.43 7.73 -4.41
N PRO A 117 2.24 8.36 -4.41
CA PRO A 117 1.35 8.39 -5.57
C PRO A 117 1.93 9.22 -6.73
N GLY A 118 1.42 8.99 -7.95
CA GLY A 118 1.87 9.66 -9.18
C GLY A 118 1.26 11.05 -9.40
N ASP A 119 -0.05 11.16 -9.19
CA ASP A 119 -0.90 12.20 -9.81
C ASP A 119 -1.45 13.24 -8.83
N ILE A 120 -0.79 13.45 -7.69
CA ILE A 120 -1.23 14.42 -6.68
C ILE A 120 -0.10 15.36 -6.26
N ASP A 121 -0.46 16.52 -5.74
CA ASP A 121 0.49 17.42 -5.08
C ASP A 121 0.98 16.80 -3.76
N LEU A 122 2.24 16.37 -3.78
CA LEU A 122 2.86 15.67 -2.66
C LEU A 122 3.26 16.59 -1.51
N SER A 123 3.29 17.92 -1.71
CA SER A 123 3.64 18.88 -0.66
C SER A 123 2.69 18.83 0.54
N SER A 124 1.45 18.40 0.30
CA SER A 124 0.39 18.31 1.31
C SER A 124 0.19 16.90 1.86
N VAL A 125 1.02 15.94 1.49
CA VAL A 125 0.93 14.56 1.99
C VAL A 125 1.46 14.48 3.41
N GLN A 126 0.67 13.90 4.30
CA GLN A 126 1.02 13.68 5.70
C GLN A 126 1.19 12.18 5.97
N LEU A 127 2.36 11.82 6.51
CA LEU A 127 2.61 10.49 7.06
C LEU A 127 2.32 10.52 8.56
N GLN A 128 1.60 9.51 9.03
CA GLN A 128 1.16 9.38 10.43
C GLN A 128 1.31 7.93 10.89
#